data_AF-G5JRK1-F1
#
_entry.id   AF-G5JRK1-F1
#
_cell.length_a   1.000
_cell.length_b   1.000
_cell.length_c   1.000
_cell.angle_alpha   90.00
_cell.angle_beta   90.00
_cell.angle_gamma   90.00
#
_symmetry.space_group_name_H-M   'P 1'
#
loop_
_entity.id
_entity.type
_entity.pdbx_description
1 polymer ?
#
loop_
_entity_poly.entity_id
_entity_poly.type
_entity_poly.pdbx_seq_one_letter_code
_entity_poly.pdbx_strand_id
1 'polypeptide(L)'
;MKLYVQFMIILIFSLVGEIISTVFNLPIPGSIIGLILLFVALEVKLVRLRHIYTVGKFMLDNMTILFLPAGVGIMQYFKVIIPNLLPILIITLGALVINLLTIGLIVTWIKNRFEGDYKD
;
A
#
# COMPACT_ATOMS: atom_id res chain seq x y z
N MET A 1 -18.49 -6.34 -14.28
CA MET A 1 -18.32 -7.54 -13.44
C MET A 1 -19.07 -7.35 -12.14
N LYS A 2 -19.58 -8.43 -11.56
CA LYS A 2 -20.20 -8.39 -10.23
C LYS A 2 -19.14 -8.00 -9.18
N LEU A 3 -19.53 -7.25 -8.15
CA LEU A 3 -18.59 -6.66 -7.17
C LEU A 3 -17.70 -7.71 -6.48
N TYR A 4 -18.28 -8.84 -6.07
CA TYR A 4 -17.53 -9.91 -5.43
C TYR A 4 -16.40 -10.48 -6.31
N VAL A 5 -16.57 -10.50 -7.64
CA VAL A 5 -15.52 -10.97 -8.56
C VAL A 5 -14.35 -9.97 -8.57
N GLN A 6 -14.65 -8.68 -8.59
CA GLN A 6 -13.61 -7.64 -8.53
C GLN A 6 -12.80 -7.76 -7.23
N PHE A 7 -13.50 -7.98 -6.11
CA PHE A 7 -12.88 -8.18 -4.81
C PHE A 7 -12.02 -9.44 -4.76
N MET A 8 -12.52 -10.58 -5.27
CA MET A 8 -11.77 -11.82 -5.34
C MET A 8 -10.50 -11.71 -6.17
N ILE A 9 -10.52 -10.96 -7.29
CA ILE A 9 -9.31 -10.71 -8.08
C ILE A 9 -8.25 -10.03 -7.21
N ILE A 10 -8.61 -8.91 -6.55
CA ILE A 10 -7.68 -8.17 -5.68
C ILE A 10 -7.14 -9.09 -4.56
N LEU A 11 -8.01 -9.87 -3.92
CA LEU A 11 -7.61 -10.81 -2.87
C LEU A 11 -6.69 -11.93 -3.36
N ILE A 12 -6.94 -12.50 -4.55
CA ILE A 12 -6.09 -13.56 -5.11
C ILE A 12 -4.68 -13.03 -5.34
N PHE A 13 -4.54 -11.84 -5.93
CA PHE A 13 -3.22 -11.23 -6.12
C PHE A 13 -2.53 -10.95 -4.79
N SER A 14 -3.26 -10.44 -3.79
CA SER A 14 -2.73 -10.23 -2.44
C SER A 14 -2.27 -11.54 -1.79
N LEU A 15 -3.05 -12.62 -1.91
CA LEU A 15 -2.73 -13.93 -1.36
C LEU A 15 -1.51 -14.56 -2.05
N VAL A 16 -1.44 -14.47 -3.37
CA VAL A 16 -0.28 -14.95 -4.14
C VAL A 16 0.98 -14.19 -3.73
N GLY A 17 0.90 -12.87 -3.57
CA GLY A 17 2.01 -12.06 -3.05
C GLY A 17 2.46 -12.47 -1.65
N GLU A 18 1.51 -12.81 -0.76
CA GLU A 18 1.78 -13.32 0.58
C GLU A 18 2.47 -14.69 0.57
N ILE A 19 1.99 -15.60 -0.28
CA ILE A 19 2.63 -16.91 -0.48
C ILE A 19 4.07 -16.71 -0.96
N ILE A 20 4.30 -15.82 -1.93
CA ILE A 20 5.65 -15.53 -2.45
C ILE A 20 6.52 -14.95 -1.33
N SER A 21 6.04 -13.93 -0.60
CA SER A 21 6.83 -13.32 0.48
C SER A 21 7.22 -14.35 1.55
N THR A 22 6.28 -15.22 1.93
CA THR A 22 6.50 -16.24 2.96
C THR A 22 7.43 -17.35 2.50
N VAL A 23 7.22 -17.88 1.29
CA VAL A 23 8.04 -18.98 0.73
C VAL A 23 9.49 -18.54 0.51
N PHE A 24 9.69 -17.32 0.02
CA PHE A 24 11.03 -16.79 -0.24
C PHE A 24 11.62 -16.00 0.94
N ASN A 25 10.92 -15.91 2.07
CA ASN A 25 11.32 -15.12 3.26
C ASN A 25 11.77 -13.69 2.92
N LEU A 26 10.99 -13.01 2.09
CA LEU A 26 11.33 -11.66 1.64
C LEU A 26 11.07 -10.63 2.75
N PRO A 27 11.91 -9.58 2.87
CA PRO A 27 11.73 -8.53 3.88
C PRO A 27 10.59 -7.55 3.54
N ILE A 28 9.77 -7.85 2.53
CA ILE A 28 8.71 -6.99 2.00
C ILE A 28 7.36 -7.67 2.25
N PRO A 29 6.35 -6.94 2.76
CA PRO A 29 4.99 -7.48 2.92
C PRO A 29 4.45 -8.06 1.61
N GLY A 30 3.82 -9.23 1.69
CA GLY A 30 3.29 -9.90 0.51
C GLY A 30 2.20 -9.13 -0.22
N SER A 31 1.44 -8.29 0.49
CA SER A 31 0.46 -7.39 -0.12
C SER A 31 1.09 -6.41 -1.12
N ILE A 32 2.33 -5.95 -0.90
CA ILE A 32 3.07 -5.09 -1.83
C ILE A 32 3.47 -5.88 -3.07
N ILE A 33 3.92 -7.12 -2.90
CA ILE A 33 4.23 -8.02 -4.02
C ILE A 33 2.96 -8.28 -4.84
N GLY A 34 1.83 -8.54 -4.18
CA GLY A 34 0.53 -8.72 -4.83
C GLY A 34 0.09 -7.50 -5.64
N LEU A 35 0.34 -6.29 -5.13
CA LEU A 35 0.09 -5.04 -5.86
C LEU A 35 0.94 -4.95 -7.14
N ILE A 36 2.23 -5.27 -7.06
CA ILE A 36 3.14 -5.28 -8.22
C ILE A 36 2.66 -6.32 -9.25
N LEU A 37 2.27 -7.52 -8.81
CA LEU A 37 1.74 -8.56 -9.69
C LEU A 37 0.44 -8.13 -10.38
N LEU A 38 -0.48 -7.50 -9.64
CA LEU A 38 -1.71 -6.96 -10.20
C LEU A 38 -1.41 -5.84 -11.20
N PHE A 39 -0.45 -4.96 -10.89
CA PHE A 39 -0.01 -3.91 -11.80
C PHE A 39 0.54 -4.49 -13.11
N VAL A 40 1.44 -5.46 -13.04
CA VAL A 40 1.96 -6.14 -14.23
C VAL A 40 0.83 -6.81 -15.02
N ALA A 41 -0.13 -7.47 -14.34
CA ALA A 41 -1.29 -8.07 -14.99
C ALA A 41 -2.21 -7.07 -15.69
N LEU A 42 -2.29 -5.83 -15.19
CA LEU A 42 -2.99 -4.71 -15.84
C LEU A 42 -2.23 -4.25 -17.09
N GLU A 43 -0.91 -4.08 -17.00
CA GLU A 43 -0.04 -3.67 -18.11
C GLU A 43 -0.08 -4.68 -19.27
N VAL A 44 0.03 -5.98 -18.98
CA VAL A 44 -0.07 -7.03 -20.01
C VAL A 44 -1.52 -7.31 -20.46
N LYS A 45 -2.50 -6.54 -19.96
CA LYS A 45 -3.93 -6.63 -20.28
C LYS A 45 -4.59 -7.98 -19.93
N LEU A 46 -3.96 -8.82 -19.11
CA LEU A 46 -4.58 -10.03 -18.54
C LEU A 46 -5.79 -9.67 -17.68
N VAL A 47 -5.67 -8.59 -16.92
CA VAL A 47 -6.77 -7.96 -16.18
C VAL A 47 -6.98 -6.57 -16.78
N ARG A 48 -8.21 -6.24 -17.21
CA ARG A 48 -8.57 -4.86 -17.54
C ARG A 48 -8.96 -4.08 -16.28
N LEU A 49 -8.64 -2.78 -16.24
CA LEU A 49 -8.96 -1.88 -15.12
C LEU A 49 -10.44 -1.96 -14.68
N ARG A 50 -11.37 -2.07 -15.66
CA ARG A 50 -12.81 -2.21 -15.40
C ARG A 50 -13.19 -3.41 -14.51
N HIS A 51 -12.34 -4.44 -14.44
CA HIS A 51 -12.60 -5.62 -13.62
C HIS A 51 -12.29 -5.42 -12.14
N ILE A 52 -11.55 -4.37 -11.76
CA ILE A 52 -11.18 -4.10 -10.36
C ILE A 52 -11.56 -2.69 -9.89
N TYR A 53 -11.84 -1.78 -10.83
CA TYR A 53 -11.96 -0.35 -10.55
C TYR A 53 -13.02 -0.01 -9.50
N THR A 54 -14.22 -0.58 -9.59
CA THR A 54 -15.33 -0.21 -8.70
C THR A 54 -15.04 -0.58 -7.25
N VAL A 55 -14.57 -1.81 -7.01
CA VAL A 55 -14.25 -2.26 -5.65
C VAL A 55 -12.95 -1.65 -5.16
N GLY A 56 -11.92 -1.55 -6.01
CA GLY A 56 -10.67 -0.90 -5.64
C GLY A 56 -10.90 0.55 -5.21
N LYS A 57 -11.70 1.30 -5.98
CA LYS A 57 -12.09 2.68 -5.63
C LYS A 57 -12.88 2.73 -4.32
N PHE A 58 -13.88 1.86 -4.15
CA PHE A 58 -14.64 1.78 -2.90
C PHE A 58 -13.74 1.54 -1.67
N MET A 59 -12.75 0.64 -1.78
CA MET A 59 -11.80 0.37 -0.69
C MET A 59 -10.90 1.57 -0.40
N LEU A 60 -10.42 2.26 -1.45
CA LEU A 60 -9.62 3.48 -1.30
C LEU A 60 -10.41 4.62 -0.66
N ASP A 61 -11.65 4.85 -1.11
CA ASP A 61 -12.54 5.88 -0.57
C ASP A 61 -12.88 5.60 0.91
N ASN A 62 -12.88 4.34 1.34
CA ASN A 62 -13.17 3.91 2.71
C ASN A 62 -11.92 3.44 3.48
N MET A 63 -10.72 3.81 3.01
CA MET A 63 -9.45 3.30 3.54
C MET A 63 -9.29 3.58 5.05
N THR A 64 -9.75 4.73 5.54
CA THR A 64 -9.70 5.07 6.97
C THR A 64 -10.42 4.06 7.86
N ILE A 65 -11.59 3.56 7.43
CA ILE A 65 -12.37 2.55 8.17
C ILE A 65 -11.60 1.23 8.21
N LEU A 66 -10.91 0.87 7.11
CA LEU A 66 -10.11 -0.35 7.03
C LEU A 66 -8.87 -0.32 7.95
N PHE A 67 -8.38 0.88 8.31
CA PHE A 67 -7.28 1.05 9.28
C PHE A 67 -7.75 1.11 10.75
N LEU A 68 -9.05 1.27 11.00
CA LEU A 68 -9.60 1.35 12.34
C LEU A 68 -9.24 0.13 13.23
N PRO A 69 -9.33 -1.13 12.76
CA PRO A 69 -9.01 -2.30 13.59
C PRO A 69 -7.55 -2.30 14.06
N ALA A 70 -6.62 -1.87 13.21
CA ALA A 70 -5.21 -1.72 13.58
C ALA A 70 -5.04 -0.66 14.68
N GLY A 71 -5.72 0.48 14.55
CA GLY A 71 -5.72 1.54 15.57
C GLY A 71 -6.27 1.08 16.92
N VAL A 72 -7.40 0.37 16.92
CA VAL A 72 -7.99 -0.19 18.16
C VAL A 72 -7.08 -1.25 18.77
N GLY A 73 -6.39 -2.06 17.95
CA GLY A 73 -5.40 -3.04 18.40
C GLY A 73 -4.26 -2.41 19.20
N ILE A 74 -3.80 -1.21 18.82
CA ILE A 74 -2.75 -0.47 19.53
C ILE A 74 -3.20 -0.09 20.96
N MET A 75 -4.50 0.14 21.18
CA MET A 75 -5.02 0.49 22.52
C MET A 75 -4.78 -0.62 23.56
N GLN A 76 -4.59 -1.87 23.14
CA GLN A 76 -4.21 -2.96 24.05
C GLN A 76 -2.86 -2.72 24.74
N TYR A 77 -1.97 -1.95 24.10
CA TYR A 77 -0.63 -1.63 24.60
C TYR A 77 -0.52 -0.22 25.20
N PHE A 78 -1.66 0.41 25.52
CA PHE A 78 -1.70 1.80 25.97
C PHE A 78 -0.79 2.09 27.18
N LYS A 79 -0.71 1.15 28.15
CA LYS A 79 0.16 1.28 29.32
C LYS A 79 1.66 1.31 28.99
N VAL A 80 2.06 0.68 27.89
CA VAL A 80 3.46 0.67 27.39
C VAL A 80 3.77 1.94 26.59
N ILE A 81 2.76 2.46 25.89
CA ILE A 81 2.87 3.63 25.02
C ILE A 81 2.97 4.92 25.84
N ILE A 82 2.12 5.11 26.86
CA ILE A 82 2.09 6.33 27.71
C ILE A 82 3.49 6.80 28.16
N PRO A 83 4.31 5.96 28.83
CA PRO A 83 5.61 6.40 29.31
C PRO A 83 6.60 6.75 28.19
N ASN A 84 6.37 6.27 26.96
CA ASN A 84 7.24 6.46 25.80
C ASN A 84 6.63 7.39 24.73
N LEU A 85 5.59 8.16 25.07
CA LEU A 85 4.88 9.01 24.10
C LEU A 85 5.80 9.98 23.37
N LEU A 86 6.72 10.63 24.10
CA LEU A 86 7.61 11.63 23.52
C LEU A 86 8.61 11.00 22.51
N PRO A 87 9.35 9.91 22.85
CA PRO A 87 10.14 9.17 21.87
C PRO A 87 9.34 8.70 20.65
N ILE A 88 8.15 8.13 20.87
CA ILE A 88 7.28 7.62 19.79
C ILE A 88 6.89 8.76 18.85
N LEU A 89 6.50 9.91 19.39
CA LEU A 89 6.11 11.08 18.60
C LEU A 89 7.26 11.58 17.72
N ILE A 90 8.46 11.71 18.29
CA ILE A 90 9.66 12.17 17.57
C ILE A 90 10.00 11.21 16.43
N ILE A 91 10.05 9.90 16.72
CA ILE A 91 10.36 8.87 15.71
C ILE A 91 9.28 8.85 14.61
N THR A 92 8.01 8.97 14.98
CA THR A 92 6.89 8.95 14.01
C THR A 92 6.92 10.16 13.09
N LEU A 93 7.08 11.37 13.64
CA LEU A 93 7.17 12.59 12.85
C LEU A 93 8.42 12.60 11.97
N GLY A 94 9.57 12.17 12.52
CA GLY A 94 10.80 12.04 11.76
C GLY A 94 10.66 11.05 10.61
N ALA A 95 10.12 9.86 10.86
CA ALA A 95 9.87 8.85 9.83
C ALA A 95 8.89 9.36 8.77
N LEU A 96 7.84 10.09 9.15
CA LEU A 96 6.88 10.68 8.22
C LEU A 96 7.56 11.68 7.27
N VAL A 97 8.36 12.61 7.81
CA VAL A 97 9.08 13.60 7.00
C VAL A 97 10.09 12.93 6.08
N ILE A 98 10.91 12.02 6.61
CA ILE A 98 11.92 11.29 5.81
C ILE A 98 11.24 10.49 4.71
N ASN A 99 10.12 9.83 5.00
CA ASN A 99 9.39 9.03 4.02
C ASN A 99 8.83 9.92 2.89
N LEU A 100 8.13 11.01 3.23
CA LEU A 100 7.60 11.95 2.25
C LEU A 100 8.71 12.56 1.37
N LEU A 101 9.82 12.97 1.96
CA LEU A 101 10.97 13.48 1.22
C LEU A 101 11.56 12.42 0.30
N THR A 102 11.75 11.20 0.79
CA THR A 102 12.32 10.10 0.00
C THR A 102 11.43 9.77 -1.20
N ILE A 103 10.13 9.61 -0.98
CA ILE A 103 9.16 9.37 -2.06
C ILE A 103 9.19 10.54 -3.05
N GLY A 104 9.10 11.78 -2.56
CA GLY A 104 9.07 12.97 -3.42
C GLY A 104 10.32 13.09 -4.30
N LEU A 105 11.51 12.88 -3.73
CA LEU A 105 12.77 12.91 -4.46
C LEU A 105 12.87 11.79 -5.49
N ILE A 106 12.53 10.55 -5.12
CA ILE A 106 12.59 9.40 -6.05
C ILE A 106 11.61 9.60 -7.21
N VAL A 107 10.36 9.95 -6.92
CA VAL A 107 9.33 10.18 -7.96
C VAL A 107 9.74 11.31 -8.89
N THR A 108 10.23 12.43 -8.34
CA THR A 108 10.68 13.57 -9.16
C THR A 108 11.89 13.20 -10.01
N TRP A 109 12.83 12.43 -9.46
CA TRP A 109 13.98 11.94 -10.22
C TRP A 109 13.58 11.02 -11.37
N ILE A 110 12.66 10.07 -11.14
CA ILE A 110 12.12 9.19 -12.18
C ILE A 110 11.43 10.02 -13.26
N LYS A 111 10.54 10.94 -12.86
CA LYS A 111 9.81 11.82 -13.78
C LYS A 111 10.78 12.61 -14.67
N ASN A 112 11.75 13.30 -14.09
CA ASN A 112 12.72 14.11 -14.85
C ASN A 112 13.58 13.27 -15.80
N ARG A 113 13.88 12.02 -15.43
CA ARG A 113 14.74 11.13 -16.22
C ARG A 113 14.00 10.43 -17.36
N PHE A 114 12.73 10.07 -17.19
CA PHE A 114 12.00 9.23 -18.15
C PHE A 114 10.90 9.98 -18.91
N GLU A 115 10.27 11.00 -18.32
CA GLU A 115 9.18 11.74 -18.96
C GLU A 115 9.66 13.05 -19.60
N GLY A 116 10.85 13.55 -19.21
CA GLY A 116 11.30 14.89 -19.57
C GLY A 116 10.38 15.97 -18.99
N ASP A 117 10.84 17.22 -18.90
CA ASP A 117 9.98 18.32 -18.47
C ASP A 117 8.82 18.47 -19.47
N TYR A 118 7.69 17.83 -19.20
CA TYR A 118 6.39 18.31 -19.68
C TYR A 118 6.15 19.64 -18.97
N LYS A 119 6.66 20.70 -19.61
CA LYS A 119 6.14 22.04 -19.43
C LYS A 119 4.68 22.00 -19.87
N ASP A 120 3.77 22.07 -18.90
CA ASP A 120 2.42 22.55 -19.17
C ASP A 120 2.48 23.92 -19.87
#